data_AF-X0Y0T4-F1
#
_entry.id   AF-X0Y0T4-F1
#
_cell.length_a   1.000
_cell.length_b   1.000
_cell.length_c   1.000
_cell.angle_alpha   90.00
_cell.angle_beta   90.00
_cell.angle_gamma   90.00
#
_symmetry.space_group_name_H-M   'P 1'
#
loop_
_entity.id
_entity.type
_entity.pdbx_description
1 polymer ?
#
loop_
_entity_poly.entity_id
_entity_poly.type
_entity_poly.pdbx_seq_one_letter_code
_entity_poly.pdbx_strand_id
1 'polypeptide(L)'
;QPIPGAERTFACDTILIAVGLDPVDEFVKAGEAFGLRTFAAGDAEEIAEASAAIFSGKIAGREIARHLGATDDSVPDEWRETSAILKSKPGQTIDRTRTDSYLLANGNSASSGGVVPVLHCTQEIPCNPCTSVCPQGLIHIDENDIRKMPEFLGKELEKTCVGCERCVTICPGLAITLVDRREDPEQPIVVIPFEYEPDRVAAGDEVVVLDVAGEPLGSVPVVEVKAIPANDRTVLVK
;
A
#
# COMPACT_ATOMS: atom_id res chain seq x y z
N GLN A 1 4.70 -26.21 -13.45
CA GLN A 1 5.24 -26.68 -14.75
C GLN A 1 4.85 -25.67 -15.82
N PRO A 2 5.71 -25.36 -16.80
CA PRO A 2 5.33 -24.49 -17.92
C PRO A 2 4.18 -25.11 -18.73
N ILE A 3 3.28 -24.26 -19.24
CA ILE A 3 2.12 -24.67 -20.06
C ILE A 3 2.56 -24.60 -21.54
N PRO A 4 2.59 -25.72 -22.29
CA PRO A 4 3.00 -25.70 -23.69
C PRO A 4 2.15 -24.76 -24.55
N GLY A 5 2.79 -23.93 -25.39
CA GLY A 5 2.10 -22.97 -26.26
C GLY A 5 1.71 -21.65 -25.57
N ALA A 6 1.99 -21.49 -24.27
CA ALA A 6 1.75 -20.27 -23.52
C ALA A 6 2.96 -19.32 -23.50
N GLU A 7 4.02 -19.62 -24.25
CA GLU A 7 5.18 -18.75 -24.40
C GLU A 7 4.80 -17.36 -24.93
N ARG A 8 5.43 -16.34 -24.35
CA ARG A 8 5.28 -14.94 -24.78
C ARG A 8 6.65 -14.34 -25.00
N THR A 9 6.79 -13.54 -26.06
CA THR A 9 7.99 -12.77 -26.35
C THR A 9 7.66 -11.29 -26.16
N PHE A 10 8.52 -10.57 -25.45
CA PHE A 10 8.36 -9.15 -25.21
C PHE A 10 9.62 -8.43 -25.68
N ALA A 11 9.46 -7.38 -26.49
CA ALA A 11 10.54 -6.42 -26.71
C ALA A 11 10.72 -5.59 -25.44
N CYS A 12 11.94 -5.47 -24.94
CA CYS A 12 12.23 -4.64 -23.78
C CYS A 12 13.65 -4.04 -23.88
N ASP A 13 13.80 -2.80 -23.45
CA ASP A 13 15.10 -2.13 -23.34
C ASP A 13 15.78 -2.41 -21.99
N THR A 14 15.02 -2.87 -21.00
CA THR A 14 15.49 -3.13 -19.64
C THR A 14 14.74 -4.30 -19.02
N ILE A 15 15.45 -5.10 -18.21
CA ILE A 15 14.90 -6.22 -17.44
C ILE A 15 15.13 -5.94 -15.95
N LEU A 16 14.05 -5.89 -15.17
CA LEU A 16 14.11 -5.88 -13.71
C LEU A 16 14.08 -7.31 -13.20
N ILE A 17 15.11 -7.72 -12.46
CA ILE A 17 15.19 -9.05 -11.84
C ILE A 17 14.89 -8.91 -10.36
N ALA A 18 13.70 -9.33 -9.94
CA ALA A 18 13.33 -9.43 -8.53
C ALA A 18 14.03 -10.64 -7.91
N VAL A 19 15.22 -10.43 -7.36
CA VAL A 19 15.97 -11.47 -6.66
C VAL A 19 15.30 -11.82 -5.32
N GLY A 20 15.35 -13.10 -4.96
CA GLY A 20 15.02 -13.51 -3.60
C GLY A 20 16.07 -13.03 -2.60
N LEU A 21 15.74 -13.10 -1.32
CA LEU A 21 16.68 -12.86 -0.23
C LEU A 21 17.13 -14.21 0.36
N ASP A 22 18.40 -14.29 0.75
CA ASP A 22 18.92 -15.37 1.58
C ASP A 22 18.81 -14.97 3.06
N PRO A 23 18.50 -15.91 3.98
CA PRO A 23 18.43 -15.61 5.40
C PRO A 23 19.77 -15.09 5.94
N VAL A 24 19.73 -14.07 6.80
CA VAL A 24 20.92 -13.48 7.46
C VAL A 24 21.00 -13.98 8.90
N ASP A 25 21.13 -15.30 9.06
CA ASP A 25 20.96 -16.02 10.33
C ASP A 25 22.24 -16.73 10.82
N GLU A 26 23.40 -16.44 10.24
CA GLU A 26 24.65 -17.17 10.51
C GLU A 26 25.10 -17.03 11.96
N PHE A 27 24.94 -15.84 12.55
CA PHE A 27 25.24 -15.61 13.96
C PHE A 27 24.24 -16.26 14.90
N VAL A 28 22.97 -16.37 14.48
CA VAL A 28 21.94 -17.08 15.24
C VAL A 28 22.31 -18.55 15.32
N LYS A 29 22.56 -19.17 14.15
CA LYS A 29 23.01 -20.56 14.04
C LYS A 29 24.29 -20.84 14.80
N ALA A 30 25.29 -19.95 14.70
CA ALA A 30 26.54 -20.09 15.43
C ALA A 30 26.30 -20.06 16.95
N GLY A 31 25.54 -19.08 17.45
CA GLY A 31 25.22 -18.97 18.88
C GLY A 31 24.56 -20.24 19.41
N GLU A 32 23.55 -20.76 18.71
CA GLU A 32 22.88 -22.01 19.05
C GLU A 32 23.82 -23.22 19.03
N ALA A 33 24.68 -23.33 18.01
CA ALA A 33 25.64 -24.42 17.90
C ALA A 33 26.68 -24.46 19.04
N PHE A 34 27.02 -23.30 19.60
CA PHE A 34 27.90 -23.18 20.77
C PHE A 34 27.15 -23.23 22.11
N GLY A 35 25.83 -23.48 22.11
CA GLY A 35 25.01 -23.53 23.32
C GLY A 35 24.82 -22.17 23.98
N LEU A 36 25.01 -21.07 23.24
CA LEU A 36 24.77 -19.72 23.72
C LEU A 36 23.26 -19.42 23.66
N ARG A 37 22.75 -18.75 24.70
CA ARG A 37 21.40 -18.21 24.66
C ARG A 37 21.35 -17.11 23.59
N THR A 38 20.60 -17.37 22.53
CA THR A 38 20.54 -16.50 21.35
C THR A 38 19.09 -16.09 21.08
N PHE A 39 18.91 -14.87 20.60
CA PHE A 39 17.61 -14.29 20.24
C PHE A 39 17.74 -13.72 18.82
N ALA A 40 16.68 -13.78 18.03
CA ALA A 40 16.66 -13.31 16.65
C ALA A 40 15.47 -12.37 16.42
N ALA A 41 15.63 -11.43 15.50
CA ALA A 41 14.59 -10.51 15.04
C ALA A 41 14.92 -10.02 13.63
N GLY A 42 13.93 -9.49 12.92
CA GLY A 42 14.04 -9.12 11.51
C GLY A 42 14.46 -10.30 10.62
N ASP A 43 15.22 -10.01 9.56
CA ASP A 43 15.62 -11.01 8.57
C ASP A 43 16.54 -12.11 9.11
N ALA A 44 17.12 -11.92 10.30
CA ALA A 44 17.87 -12.95 11.01
C ALA A 44 16.97 -14.01 11.67
N GLU A 45 15.72 -13.66 11.96
CA GLU A 45 14.68 -14.61 12.37
C GLU A 45 13.98 -15.20 11.14
N GLU A 46 13.51 -14.32 10.25
CA GLU A 46 12.74 -14.68 9.07
C GLU A 46 12.71 -13.50 8.09
N ILE A 47 12.90 -13.79 6.79
CA ILE A 47 12.74 -12.79 5.73
C ILE A 47 11.28 -12.35 5.66
N ALA A 48 11.01 -11.08 5.98
CA ALA A 48 9.67 -10.53 5.99
C ALA A 48 9.65 -9.04 5.62
N GLU A 49 8.46 -8.45 5.51
CA GLU A 49 8.27 -7.01 5.29
C GLU A 49 8.79 -6.18 6.48
N ALA A 50 9.14 -4.91 6.25
CA ALA A 50 9.77 -4.05 7.27
C ALA A 50 8.94 -3.94 8.56
N SER A 51 7.61 -3.90 8.47
CA SER A 51 6.72 -3.86 9.64
C SER A 51 6.78 -5.14 10.45
N ALA A 52 6.88 -6.31 9.80
CA ALA A 52 7.08 -7.57 10.49
C ALA A 52 8.41 -7.60 11.24
N ALA A 53 9.48 -7.05 10.66
CA ALA A 53 10.78 -6.90 11.31
C ALA A 53 10.73 -5.97 12.55
N ILE A 54 9.93 -4.90 12.50
CA ILE A 54 9.71 -4.02 13.66
C ILE A 54 9.02 -4.79 14.80
N PHE A 55 7.99 -5.58 14.50
CA PHE A 55 7.28 -6.35 15.51
C PHE A 55 8.13 -7.49 16.09
N SER A 56 8.87 -8.25 15.27
CA SER A 56 9.80 -9.26 15.79
C SER A 56 10.89 -8.63 16.66
N GLY A 57 11.38 -7.44 16.31
CA GLY A 57 12.30 -6.66 17.17
C GLY A 57 11.70 -6.29 18.53
N LYS A 58 10.44 -5.84 18.56
CA LYS A 58 9.73 -5.55 19.83
C LYS A 58 9.56 -6.80 20.69
N ILE A 59 9.19 -7.93 20.07
CA ILE A 59 9.02 -9.22 20.72
C ILE A 59 10.35 -9.70 21.32
N ALA A 60 11.40 -9.79 20.50
CA ALA A 60 12.73 -10.22 20.94
C ALA A 60 13.29 -9.31 22.03
N GLY A 61 13.10 -7.99 21.91
CA GLY A 61 13.50 -7.03 22.94
C GLY A 61 12.84 -7.28 24.30
N ARG A 62 11.54 -7.59 24.32
CA ARG A 62 10.82 -7.95 25.55
C ARG A 62 11.30 -9.29 26.12
N GLU A 63 11.58 -10.28 25.27
CA GLU A 63 12.10 -11.58 25.70
C GLU A 63 13.51 -11.48 26.29
N ILE A 64 14.38 -10.66 25.70
CA ILE A 64 15.71 -10.36 26.24
C ILE A 64 15.58 -9.65 27.60
N ALA A 65 14.73 -8.62 27.70
CA ALA A 65 14.53 -7.90 28.95
C ALA A 65 14.05 -8.81 30.08
N ARG A 66 13.13 -9.75 29.78
CA ARG A 66 12.70 -10.80 30.73
C ARG A 66 13.85 -11.72 31.13
N HIS A 67 14.61 -12.20 30.15
CA HIS A 67 15.74 -13.10 30.39
C HIS A 67 16.81 -12.46 31.30
N LEU A 68 17.04 -11.16 31.16
CA LEU A 68 17.97 -10.38 31.97
C LEU A 68 17.39 -9.96 33.33
N GLY A 69 16.13 -10.29 33.64
CA GLY A 69 15.46 -9.88 34.87
C GLY A 69 15.14 -8.38 34.96
N ALA A 70 15.11 -7.67 33.82
CA ALA A 70 14.77 -6.25 33.76
C ALA A 70 13.25 -5.99 33.79
N THR A 71 12.44 -7.01 33.51
CA THR A 71 10.96 -6.96 33.54
C THR A 71 10.37 -8.35 33.71
N ASP A 72 9.22 -8.44 34.39
CA ASP A 72 8.41 -9.66 34.47
C ASP A 72 7.21 -9.65 33.51
N ASP A 73 7.03 -8.56 32.74
CA ASP A 73 5.94 -8.43 31.77
C ASP A 73 6.13 -9.43 30.63
N SER A 74 5.08 -10.16 30.26
CA SER A 74 5.11 -11.04 29.09
C SER A 74 5.11 -10.24 27.79
N VAL A 75 5.49 -10.90 26.69
CA VAL A 75 5.18 -10.39 25.36
C VAL A 75 3.66 -10.39 25.20
N PRO A 76 3.03 -9.26 24.85
CA PRO A 76 1.59 -9.24 24.56
C PRO A 76 1.23 -10.16 23.39
N ASP A 77 0.16 -10.93 23.50
CA ASP A 77 -0.28 -11.86 22.45
C ASP A 77 -0.64 -11.11 21.16
N GLU A 78 -1.23 -9.91 21.28
CA GLU A 78 -1.54 -9.01 20.16
C GLU A 78 -0.32 -8.71 19.28
N TRP A 79 0.89 -8.63 19.85
CA TRP A 79 2.10 -8.39 19.07
C TRP A 79 2.46 -9.60 18.22
N ARG A 80 2.25 -10.81 18.74
CA ARG A 80 2.49 -12.06 18.02
C ARG A 80 1.47 -12.25 16.91
N GLU A 81 0.20 -11.96 17.19
CA GLU A 81 -0.88 -11.98 16.19
C GLU A 81 -0.61 -10.99 15.06
N THR A 82 -0.31 -9.73 15.40
CA THR A 82 0.03 -8.70 14.41
C THR A 82 1.26 -9.11 13.60
N SER A 83 2.31 -9.62 14.24
CA SER A 83 3.49 -10.13 13.55
C SER A 83 3.16 -11.26 12.58
N ALA A 84 2.27 -12.18 12.96
CA ALA A 84 1.86 -13.30 12.10
C ALA A 84 1.08 -12.82 10.86
N ILE A 85 0.22 -11.80 11.02
CA ILE A 85 -0.51 -11.19 9.91
C ILE A 85 0.47 -10.48 8.96
N LEU A 86 1.40 -9.68 9.49
CA LEU A 86 2.39 -8.94 8.69
C LEU A 86 3.37 -9.87 7.94
N LYS A 87 3.68 -11.05 8.50
CA LYS A 87 4.53 -12.08 7.86
C LYS A 87 3.79 -12.92 6.82
N SER A 88 2.46 -12.82 6.77
CA SER A 88 1.67 -13.67 5.88
C SER A 88 1.96 -13.37 4.41
N LYS A 89 1.92 -14.42 3.59
CA LYS A 89 2.04 -14.25 2.13
C LYS A 89 0.84 -13.49 1.59
N PRO A 90 1.02 -12.75 0.48
CA PRO A 90 -0.10 -12.13 -0.21
C PRO A 90 -1.22 -13.15 -0.48
N GLY A 91 -2.46 -12.75 -0.18
CA GLY A 91 -3.65 -13.57 -0.31
C GLY A 91 -4.26 -13.51 -1.70
N GLN A 92 -5.59 -13.48 -1.77
CA GLN A 92 -6.30 -13.54 -3.03
C GLN A 92 -6.08 -12.28 -3.88
N THR A 93 -5.98 -12.49 -5.19
CA THR A 93 -6.08 -11.40 -6.17
C THR A 93 -7.54 -11.24 -6.59
N ILE A 94 -8.02 -10.00 -6.59
CA ILE A 94 -9.37 -9.64 -7.00
C ILE A 94 -9.35 -8.77 -8.25
N ASP A 95 -10.38 -8.94 -9.08
CA ASP A 95 -10.66 -8.03 -10.19
C ASP A 95 -11.52 -6.86 -9.68
N ARG A 96 -10.87 -5.71 -9.49
CA ARG A 96 -11.54 -4.50 -8.97
C ARG A 96 -12.63 -3.96 -9.89
N THR A 97 -12.60 -4.27 -11.19
CA THR A 97 -13.69 -3.85 -12.10
C THR A 97 -15.05 -4.41 -11.67
N ARG A 98 -15.04 -5.54 -10.94
CA ARG A 98 -16.23 -6.20 -10.38
C ARG A 98 -16.55 -5.71 -8.97
N THR A 99 -15.53 -5.54 -8.13
CA THR A 99 -15.68 -5.18 -6.72
C THR A 99 -16.02 -3.70 -6.51
N ASP A 100 -15.36 -2.82 -7.27
CA ASP A 100 -15.66 -1.38 -7.27
C ASP A 100 -16.81 -1.04 -8.21
N SER A 101 -17.66 -2.04 -8.47
CA SER A 101 -18.92 -1.79 -9.15
C SER A 101 -19.75 -0.73 -8.42
N TYR A 102 -19.52 -0.36 -7.15
CA TYR A 102 -20.18 0.81 -6.55
C TYR A 102 -19.72 2.17 -7.15
N LEU A 103 -18.51 2.25 -7.73
CA LEU A 103 -18.06 3.40 -8.51
C LEU A 103 -18.73 3.45 -9.90
N LEU A 104 -19.13 2.29 -10.44
CA LEU A 104 -19.65 2.13 -11.81
C LEU A 104 -21.18 1.90 -11.90
N ALA A 105 -21.76 1.23 -10.91
CA ALA A 105 -23.11 0.72 -10.88
C ALA A 105 -23.98 1.68 -10.07
N ASN A 106 -24.95 2.23 -10.79
CA ASN A 106 -26.00 3.16 -10.34
C ASN A 106 -25.57 4.63 -10.35
N GLY A 107 -25.23 5.16 -11.53
CA GLY A 107 -25.66 6.46 -12.08
C GLY A 107 -25.95 7.68 -11.19
N ASN A 108 -25.44 7.76 -9.95
CA ASN A 108 -25.70 8.83 -8.97
C ASN A 108 -24.71 8.83 -7.76
N SER A 109 -23.49 8.30 -7.92
CA SER A 109 -22.37 8.64 -7.01
C SER A 109 -21.08 9.03 -7.74
N ALA A 110 -20.87 8.56 -8.97
CA ALA A 110 -19.85 9.13 -9.86
C ALA A 110 -20.37 10.36 -10.63
N SER A 111 -21.69 10.56 -10.72
CA SER A 111 -22.33 11.74 -11.35
C SER A 111 -22.77 12.83 -10.36
N SER A 112 -22.59 12.60 -9.05
CA SER A 112 -23.02 13.54 -7.99
C SER A 112 -21.88 14.45 -7.53
N GLY A 113 -21.30 15.24 -8.45
CA GLY A 113 -20.50 16.45 -8.16
C GLY A 113 -19.59 16.43 -6.91
N GLY A 114 -18.80 15.36 -6.70
CA GLY A 114 -18.06 15.16 -5.46
C GLY A 114 -16.66 14.58 -5.66
N VAL A 115 -15.96 14.38 -4.56
CA VAL A 115 -14.63 13.77 -4.55
C VAL A 115 -14.74 12.30 -4.16
N VAL A 116 -14.08 11.41 -4.90
CA VAL A 116 -14.08 9.97 -4.60
C VAL A 116 -12.67 9.40 -4.77
N PRO A 117 -12.12 8.66 -3.78
CA PRO A 117 -10.90 7.90 -3.98
C PRO A 117 -11.18 6.67 -4.84
N VAL A 118 -10.38 6.47 -5.88
CA VAL A 118 -10.33 5.23 -6.64
C VAL A 118 -9.19 4.41 -6.07
N LEU A 119 -9.53 3.27 -5.49
CA LEU A 119 -8.60 2.36 -4.86
C LEU A 119 -8.18 1.33 -5.91
N HIS A 120 -6.88 1.06 -6.04
CA HIS A 120 -6.30 0.19 -7.07
C HIS A 120 -5.68 -1.09 -6.49
N CYS A 121 -5.81 -1.32 -5.18
CA CYS A 121 -5.31 -2.54 -4.55
C CYS A 121 -6.02 -3.78 -5.13
N THR A 122 -5.28 -4.66 -5.81
CA THR A 122 -5.82 -5.88 -6.45
C THR A 122 -5.48 -7.16 -5.69
N GLN A 123 -4.70 -7.11 -4.61
CA GLN A 123 -4.24 -8.29 -3.90
C GLN A 123 -4.27 -8.09 -2.39
N GLU A 124 -4.75 -9.09 -1.65
CA GLU A 124 -4.71 -9.12 -0.18
C GLU A 124 -3.26 -9.04 0.33
N ILE A 125 -2.93 -7.90 0.96
CA ILE A 125 -1.62 -7.61 1.57
C ILE A 125 -1.85 -6.89 2.89
N PRO A 126 -1.03 -7.11 3.93
CA PRO A 126 -1.28 -6.55 5.27
C PRO A 126 -0.91 -5.05 5.31
N CYS A 127 -1.82 -4.18 4.87
CA CYS A 127 -1.56 -2.76 4.65
C CYS A 127 -2.82 -1.92 4.93
N ASN A 128 -2.73 -0.95 5.85
CA ASN A 128 -3.83 -0.04 6.23
C ASN A 128 -3.49 1.47 6.42
N PRO A 129 -2.41 2.07 5.86
CA PRO A 129 -2.16 3.51 6.02
C PRO A 129 -3.32 4.42 5.57
N CYS A 130 -4.04 4.03 4.51
CA CYS A 130 -5.16 4.81 3.97
C CYS A 130 -6.35 4.95 4.94
N THR A 131 -6.67 3.89 5.69
CA THR A 131 -7.67 3.89 6.76
C THR A 131 -7.26 4.83 7.89
N SER A 132 -6.00 4.74 8.32
CA SER A 132 -5.46 5.50 9.45
C SER A 132 -5.39 7.02 9.19
N VAL A 133 -5.27 7.42 7.93
CA VAL A 133 -5.03 8.83 7.56
C VAL A 133 -6.32 9.59 7.22
N CYS A 134 -7.42 8.90 6.93
CA CYS A 134 -8.65 9.52 6.49
C CYS A 134 -9.34 10.25 7.66
N PRO A 135 -9.44 11.59 7.68
CA PRO A 135 -10.02 12.33 8.80
C PRO A 135 -11.54 12.11 8.94
N GLN A 136 -12.19 11.60 7.89
CA GLN A 136 -13.62 11.33 7.87
C GLN A 136 -13.94 9.84 8.14
N GLY A 137 -12.92 8.96 8.23
CA GLY A 137 -13.10 7.52 8.40
C GLY A 137 -13.80 6.86 7.21
N LEU A 138 -13.60 7.37 5.99
CA LEU A 138 -14.32 6.92 4.80
C LEU A 138 -13.69 5.73 4.08
N ILE A 139 -12.47 5.34 4.45
CA ILE A 139 -11.80 4.14 3.91
C ILE A 139 -11.72 3.15 5.05
N HIS A 140 -12.26 1.95 4.84
CA HIS A 140 -12.29 0.88 5.83
C HIS A 140 -11.57 -0.35 5.33
N ILE A 141 -10.86 -1.01 6.25
CA ILE A 141 -10.29 -2.35 6.11
C ILE A 141 -10.66 -3.08 7.40
N ASP A 142 -10.94 -4.37 7.33
CA ASP A 142 -11.25 -5.20 8.50
C ASP A 142 -10.19 -5.00 9.61
N GLU A 143 -10.63 -4.58 10.79
CA GLU A 143 -9.75 -4.28 11.92
C GLU A 143 -9.07 -5.52 12.49
N ASN A 144 -9.66 -6.71 12.29
CA ASN A 144 -9.10 -7.99 12.72
C ASN A 144 -8.21 -8.62 11.65
N ASP A 145 -8.32 -8.17 10.40
CA ASP A 145 -7.52 -8.68 9.28
C ASP A 145 -7.19 -7.57 8.28
N ILE A 146 -6.07 -6.87 8.52
CA ILE A 146 -5.56 -5.79 7.67
C ILE A 146 -5.15 -6.23 6.26
N ARG A 147 -5.26 -7.53 5.93
CA ARG A 147 -5.03 -8.04 4.57
C ARG A 147 -6.23 -7.82 3.67
N LYS A 148 -7.41 -7.57 4.24
CA LYS A 148 -8.63 -7.31 3.48
C LYS A 148 -8.51 -6.04 2.64
N MET A 149 -9.27 -6.02 1.56
CA MET A 149 -9.23 -4.90 0.62
C MET A 149 -9.90 -3.66 1.19
N PRO A 150 -9.36 -2.46 0.89
CA PRO A 150 -9.97 -1.23 1.31
C PRO A 150 -11.28 -1.00 0.57
N GLU A 151 -12.29 -0.60 1.34
CA GLU A 151 -13.62 -0.21 0.87
C GLU A 151 -13.86 1.28 1.17
N PHE A 152 -14.47 1.99 0.22
CA PHE A 152 -14.89 3.37 0.44
C PHE A 152 -16.33 3.42 0.93
N LEU A 153 -16.54 3.90 2.16
CA LEU A 153 -17.83 3.88 2.87
C LEU A 153 -18.60 5.22 2.80
N GLY A 154 -18.31 6.07 1.81
CA GLY A 154 -18.93 7.40 1.73
C GLY A 154 -20.45 7.38 1.72
N LYS A 155 -21.03 6.40 1.01
CA LYS A 155 -22.49 6.25 0.90
C LYS A 155 -23.09 5.66 2.18
N GLU A 156 -22.47 4.61 2.70
CA GLU A 156 -22.88 3.85 3.87
C GLU A 156 -22.88 4.74 5.13
N LEU A 157 -21.93 5.68 5.21
CA LEU A 157 -21.79 6.62 6.32
C LEU A 157 -22.47 7.98 6.08
N GLU A 158 -23.12 8.17 4.91
CA GLU A 158 -23.72 9.44 4.50
C GLU A 158 -22.75 10.65 4.62
N LYS A 159 -21.49 10.44 4.25
CA LYS A 159 -20.40 11.42 4.35
C LYS A 159 -19.70 11.59 3.01
N THR A 160 -19.32 12.82 2.70
CA THR A 160 -18.56 13.15 1.48
C THR A 160 -17.07 13.22 1.77
N CYS A 161 -16.26 12.72 0.82
CA CYS A 161 -14.83 12.94 0.88
C CYS A 161 -14.54 14.44 0.68
N VAL A 162 -13.74 15.01 1.57
CA VAL A 162 -13.37 16.44 1.54
C VAL A 162 -12.21 16.74 0.58
N GLY A 163 -11.65 15.72 -0.07
CA GLY A 163 -10.53 15.87 -0.99
C GLY A 163 -9.22 16.31 -0.33
N CYS A 164 -8.92 15.81 0.88
CA CYS A 164 -7.69 16.18 1.60
C CYS A 164 -6.41 15.53 1.06
N GLU A 165 -6.51 14.64 0.06
CA GLU A 165 -5.39 13.96 -0.63
C GLU A 165 -4.49 13.06 0.25
N ARG A 166 -4.70 13.02 1.57
CA ARG A 166 -3.84 12.29 2.52
C ARG A 166 -3.72 10.79 2.22
N CYS A 167 -4.80 10.15 1.77
CA CYS A 167 -4.80 8.74 1.41
C CYS A 167 -3.94 8.46 0.16
N VAL A 168 -3.88 9.40 -0.78
CA VAL A 168 -3.04 9.31 -1.98
C VAL A 168 -1.57 9.42 -1.58
N THR A 169 -1.21 10.41 -0.77
CA THR A 169 0.19 10.66 -0.38
C THR A 169 0.80 9.62 0.57
N ILE A 170 -0.02 8.91 1.35
CA ILE A 170 0.48 7.93 2.33
C ILE A 170 0.49 6.50 1.77
N CYS A 171 -0.11 6.26 0.61
CA CYS A 171 -0.27 4.90 0.09
C CYS A 171 1.10 4.34 -0.34
N PRO A 172 1.65 3.32 0.37
CA PRO A 172 2.97 2.80 0.03
C PRO A 172 2.98 2.05 -1.31
N GLY A 173 1.81 1.60 -1.79
CA GLY A 173 1.67 0.93 -3.07
C GLY A 173 1.30 1.86 -4.23
N LEU A 174 1.23 3.18 -4.01
CA LEU A 174 0.76 4.17 -5.01
C LEU A 174 -0.59 3.80 -5.65
N ALA A 175 -1.39 3.04 -4.90
CA ALA A 175 -2.59 2.36 -5.39
C ALA A 175 -3.87 3.14 -5.09
N ILE A 176 -3.79 4.47 -5.00
CA ILE A 176 -4.95 5.33 -4.78
C ILE A 176 -4.84 6.55 -5.68
N THR A 177 -5.84 6.77 -6.53
CA THR A 177 -6.05 8.06 -7.21
C THR A 177 -7.28 8.74 -6.62
N LEU A 178 -7.39 10.06 -6.76
CA LEU A 178 -8.53 10.83 -6.24
C LEU A 178 -9.20 11.58 -7.38
N VAL A 179 -10.48 11.34 -7.60
CA VAL A 179 -11.24 12.01 -8.67
C VAL A 179 -12.13 13.08 -8.05
N ASP A 180 -11.95 14.33 -8.47
CA ASP A 180 -12.71 15.48 -8.02
C ASP A 180 -13.59 16.04 -9.15
N ARG A 181 -14.91 15.92 -8.97
CA ARG A 181 -15.95 16.35 -9.93
C ARG A 181 -16.70 17.60 -9.48
N ARG A 182 -16.24 18.30 -8.44
CA ARG A 182 -17.00 19.42 -7.85
C ARG A 182 -17.15 20.61 -8.80
N GLU A 183 -16.09 20.95 -9.51
CA GLU A 183 -16.06 22.08 -10.45
C GLU A 183 -16.60 21.69 -11.83
N ASP A 184 -16.08 20.62 -12.42
CA ASP A 184 -16.51 20.09 -13.72
C ASP A 184 -16.69 18.56 -13.64
N PRO A 185 -17.95 18.08 -13.63
CA PRO A 185 -18.24 16.65 -13.62
C PRO A 185 -17.83 15.91 -14.90
N GLU A 186 -17.80 16.58 -16.05
CA GLU A 186 -17.46 15.99 -17.36
C GLU A 186 -15.95 16.02 -17.63
N GLN A 187 -15.22 16.92 -16.96
CA GLN A 187 -13.76 17.02 -16.97
C GLN A 187 -13.21 17.08 -15.54
N PRO A 188 -13.28 15.98 -14.77
CA PRO A 188 -12.80 15.96 -13.40
C PRO A 188 -11.29 16.11 -13.31
N ILE A 189 -10.84 16.67 -12.18
CA ILE A 189 -9.42 16.62 -11.79
C ILE A 189 -9.12 15.25 -11.20
N VAL A 190 -8.04 14.62 -11.68
CA VAL A 190 -7.59 13.32 -11.18
C VAL A 190 -6.22 13.50 -10.52
N VAL A 191 -6.17 13.32 -9.21
CA VAL A 191 -4.92 13.39 -8.44
C VAL A 191 -4.25 12.02 -8.45
N ILE A 192 -3.00 11.99 -8.91
CA ILE A 192 -2.15 10.79 -9.02
C ILE A 192 -0.90 10.99 -8.16
N PRO A 193 -0.50 9.98 -7.36
CA PRO A 193 0.78 10.03 -6.66
C PRO A 193 1.94 9.81 -7.64
N PHE A 194 2.98 10.62 -7.53
CA PHE A 194 4.15 10.60 -8.41
C PHE A 194 5.43 10.64 -7.58
N GLU A 195 6.29 9.62 -7.75
CA GLU A 195 7.52 9.44 -6.96
C GLU A 195 8.81 9.58 -7.78
N TYR A 196 8.71 10.14 -8.99
CA TYR A 196 9.90 10.57 -9.72
C TYR A 196 10.27 12.01 -9.36
N GLU A 197 11.39 12.50 -9.91
CA GLU A 197 11.84 13.85 -9.65
C GLU A 197 10.74 14.88 -10.02
N PRO A 198 10.40 15.83 -9.13
CA PRO A 198 9.28 16.75 -9.33
C PRO A 198 9.41 17.66 -10.56
N ASP A 199 10.63 17.87 -11.06
CA ASP A 199 10.93 18.68 -12.24
C ASP A 199 10.69 17.96 -13.57
N ARG A 200 10.35 16.66 -13.54
CA ARG A 200 9.97 15.90 -14.73
C ARG A 200 8.60 16.25 -15.28
N VAL A 201 7.75 16.89 -14.47
CA VAL A 201 6.38 17.26 -14.83
C VAL A 201 6.10 18.64 -14.27
N ALA A 202 5.57 19.52 -15.12
CA ALA A 202 5.15 20.87 -14.73
C ALA A 202 3.69 21.12 -15.09
N ALA A 203 3.05 22.06 -14.40
CA ALA A 203 1.73 22.54 -14.78
C ALA A 203 1.76 23.11 -16.20
N GLY A 204 0.81 22.69 -17.03
CA GLY A 204 0.71 22.99 -18.45
C GLY A 204 1.31 21.93 -19.38
N ASP A 205 2.07 20.96 -18.86
CA ASP A 205 2.58 19.86 -19.68
C ASP A 205 1.44 18.96 -20.16
N GLU A 206 1.57 18.43 -21.38
CA GLU A 206 0.69 17.38 -21.90
C GLU A 206 1.35 16.02 -21.65
N VAL A 207 0.70 15.16 -20.88
CA VAL A 207 1.25 13.87 -20.47
C VAL A 207 0.35 12.71 -20.90
N VAL A 208 0.96 11.58 -21.24
CA VAL A 208 0.23 10.34 -21.51
C VAL A 208 -0.05 9.66 -20.17
N VAL A 209 -1.33 9.48 -19.86
CA VAL A 209 -1.77 8.72 -18.68
C VAL A 209 -1.93 7.26 -19.05
N LEU A 210 -1.50 6.39 -18.15
CA LEU A 210 -1.57 4.94 -18.31
C LEU A 210 -2.57 4.33 -17.33
N ASP A 211 -3.11 3.17 -17.67
CA ASP A 211 -3.85 2.33 -16.74
C ASP A 211 -2.91 1.50 -15.83
N VAL A 212 -3.49 0.66 -14.97
CA VAL A 212 -2.73 -0.21 -14.05
C VAL A 212 -1.91 -1.31 -14.74
N ALA A 213 -2.19 -1.60 -16.02
CA ALA A 213 -1.41 -2.52 -16.84
C ALA A 213 -0.31 -1.82 -17.64
N GLY A 214 -0.26 -0.48 -17.61
CA GLY A 214 0.68 0.34 -18.38
C GLY A 214 0.17 0.69 -19.78
N GLU A 215 -1.11 0.43 -20.09
CA GLU A 215 -1.69 0.75 -21.39
C GLU A 215 -2.09 2.22 -21.46
N PRO A 216 -1.82 2.94 -22.57
CA PRO A 216 -2.19 4.34 -22.72
C PRO A 216 -3.71 4.55 -22.67
N LEU A 217 -4.16 5.45 -21.79
CA LEU A 217 -5.55 5.92 -21.72
C LEU A 217 -5.78 7.17 -22.57
N GLY A 218 -4.76 8.01 -22.72
CA GLY A 218 -4.81 9.23 -23.52
C GLY A 218 -3.84 10.30 -23.02
N SER A 219 -3.76 11.40 -23.77
CA SER A 219 -3.01 12.59 -23.37
C SER A 219 -3.91 13.58 -22.65
N VAL A 220 -3.45 14.10 -21.51
CA VAL A 220 -4.17 15.11 -20.71
C VAL A 220 -3.21 16.20 -20.24
N PRO A 221 -3.70 17.44 -20.02
CA PRO A 221 -2.88 18.50 -19.45
C PRO A 221 -2.70 18.29 -17.94
N VAL A 222 -1.50 18.63 -17.45
CA VAL A 222 -1.23 18.74 -16.01
C VAL A 222 -1.71 20.10 -15.53
N VAL A 223 -2.57 20.13 -14.53
CA VAL A 223 -3.17 21.35 -13.98
C VAL A 223 -2.35 21.88 -12.80
N GLU A 224 -1.85 20.98 -11.95
CA GLU A 224 -1.08 21.35 -10.76
C GLU A 224 -0.09 20.24 -10.39
N VAL A 225 1.11 20.64 -9.95
CA VAL A 225 2.06 19.74 -9.28
C VAL A 225 2.28 20.25 -7.87
N LYS A 226 1.96 19.42 -6.89
CA LYS A 226 1.93 19.79 -5.47
C LYS A 226 2.79 18.85 -4.64
N ALA A 227 3.81 19.41 -3.98
CA ALA A 227 4.54 18.73 -2.92
C ALA A 227 3.97 19.13 -1.55
N ILE A 228 3.69 18.15 -0.69
CA ILE A 228 3.28 18.42 0.69
C ILE A 228 4.54 18.37 1.56
N PRO A 229 4.88 19.40 2.35
CA PRO A 229 6.12 19.39 3.14
C PRO A 229 6.28 18.20 4.09
N ALA A 230 5.17 17.63 4.57
CA ALA A 230 5.19 16.43 5.41
C ALA A 230 5.48 15.13 4.64
N ASN A 231 5.23 15.11 3.33
CA ASN A 231 5.43 13.99 2.40
C ASN A 231 6.11 14.52 1.13
N ASP A 232 7.33 15.05 1.28
CA ASP A 232 8.07 15.70 0.19
C ASP A 232 8.64 14.72 -0.85
N ARG A 233 8.58 13.42 -0.57
CA ARG A 233 9.03 12.33 -1.46
C ARG A 233 7.96 11.79 -2.41
N THR A 234 6.69 12.13 -2.17
CA THR A 234 5.57 11.74 -3.04
C THR A 234 4.85 13.01 -3.44
N VAL A 235 5.07 13.47 -4.66
CA VAL A 235 4.37 14.65 -5.18
C VAL A 235 3.02 14.24 -5.76
N LEU A 236 2.07 15.15 -5.71
CA LEU A 236 0.75 14.98 -6.29
C LEU A 236 0.69 15.69 -7.62
N VAL A 237 0.37 14.95 -8.68
CA VAL A 237 0.12 15.48 -10.02
C VAL A 237 -1.38 15.47 -10.25
N LYS A 238 -1.92 16.60 -10.71
CA LYS A 238 -3.34 16.81 -10.97
C LYS A 238 -3.62 17.15 -12.42
#